data_AF-A0AAD9N6K4-F1
#
_entry.id   AF-A0AAD9N6K4-F1
#
_cell.length_a   1.000
_cell.length_b   1.000
_cell.length_c   1.000
_cell.angle_alpha   90.00
_cell.angle_beta   90.00
_cell.angle_gamma   90.00
#
_symmetry.space_group_name_H-M   'P 1'
#
loop_
_entity.id
_entity.type
_entity.pdbx_description
1 polymer ?
#
loop_
_entity_poly.entity_id
_entity_poly.type
_entity_poly.pdbx_seq_one_letter_code
_entity_poly.pdbx_strand_id
1 'polypeptide(L)'
;MNDARAHFYRGHKKPPPLKKLPPTDANLLLHVLRAHLQMLLWKAADQRDPRVEARDIANFGWNIEGSAITPAVSTAPVAPQALLDAVSCSCTAAQAFHARTTVKRGRRHLL
;
A
#
# COMPACT_ATOMS: atom_id res chain seq x y z
N MET A 1 2.89 0.78 12.46
CA MET A 1 1.54 0.51 11.87
C MET A 1 1.50 -0.82 11.12
N ASN A 2 2.62 -1.28 10.54
CA ASN A 2 2.69 -2.60 9.91
C ASN A 2 2.35 -3.78 10.84
N ASP A 3 2.70 -3.72 12.13
CA ASP A 3 2.32 -4.77 13.11
C ASP A 3 0.81 -4.85 13.32
N ALA A 4 0.10 -3.72 13.30
CA ALA A 4 -1.36 -3.69 13.38
C ALA A 4 -1.98 -4.38 12.16
N ARG A 5 -1.43 -4.13 10.96
CA ARG A 5 -1.85 -4.83 9.74
C ARG A 5 -1.60 -6.34 9.87
N ALA A 6 -0.43 -6.75 10.36
CA ALA A 6 -0.09 -8.16 10.57
C ALA A 6 -1.03 -8.85 11.57
N HIS A 7 -1.41 -8.15 12.64
CA HIS A 7 -2.40 -8.64 13.60
C HIS A 7 -3.76 -8.93 12.94
N PHE A 8 -4.27 -8.01 12.10
CA PHE A 8 -5.51 -8.24 11.34
C PHE A 8 -5.43 -9.44 10.39
N TYR A 9 -4.28 -9.67 9.76
CA TYR A 9 -4.10 -10.82 8.87
C TYR A 9 -4.01 -12.15 9.62
N ARG A 10 -3.40 -12.17 10.82
CA ARG A 10 -3.24 -13.39 11.62
C ARG A 10 -4.46 -13.73 12.47
N GLY A 11 -5.19 -12.71 12.94
CA GLY A 11 -6.30 -12.87 13.89
C GLY A 11 -7.64 -13.26 13.26
N HIS A 12 -7.82 -13.08 11.94
CA HIS A 12 -9.09 -13.36 11.26
C HIS A 12 -8.97 -14.53 10.29
N LYS A 13 -9.92 -15.48 10.36
CA LYS A 13 -10.06 -16.58 9.37
C LYS A 13 -10.27 -16.08 7.94
N LYS A 14 -10.80 -14.86 7.78
CA LYS A 14 -10.96 -14.17 6.50
C LYS A 14 -10.31 -12.80 6.61
N PRO A 15 -9.36 -12.45 5.73
CA PRO A 15 -8.72 -11.14 5.79
C PRO A 15 -9.75 -10.03 5.58
N PRO A 16 -9.67 -8.93 6.35
CA PRO A 16 -10.59 -7.81 6.18
C PRO A 16 -10.37 -7.15 4.81
N PRO A 17 -11.41 -6.49 4.25
CA PRO A 17 -11.28 -5.77 2.99
C PRO A 17 -10.23 -4.66 3.11
N LEU A 18 -9.48 -4.41 2.02
CA LEU A 18 -8.34 -3.50 2.02
C LEU A 18 -8.65 -2.11 2.59
N LYS A 19 -9.86 -1.59 2.36
CA LYS A 19 -10.33 -0.28 2.87
C LYS A 19 -10.43 -0.20 4.40
N LYS A 20 -10.51 -1.35 5.09
CA LYS A 20 -10.58 -1.44 6.55
C LYS A 20 -9.21 -1.69 7.19
N LEU A 21 -8.16 -1.91 6.39
CA LEU A 21 -6.84 -2.08 6.94
C LEU A 21 -6.28 -0.75 7.42
N PRO A 22 -5.52 -0.74 8.52
CA PRO A 22 -4.79 0.45 8.91
C PRO A 22 -3.79 0.84 7.80
N PRO A 23 -3.48 2.14 7.66
CA PRO A 23 -2.52 2.61 6.66
C PRO A 23 -1.16 1.96 6.85
N THR A 24 -0.38 1.87 5.77
CA THR A 24 1.04 1.50 5.86
C THR A 24 1.82 2.59 6.59
N ASP A 25 2.99 2.26 7.15
CA ASP A 25 3.83 3.23 7.87
C ASP A 25 4.15 4.46 7.01
N ALA A 26 4.46 4.25 5.73
CA ALA A 26 4.75 5.33 4.79
C ALA A 26 3.52 6.23 4.54
N ASN A 27 2.33 5.65 4.35
CA ASN A 27 1.11 6.45 4.17
C ASN A 27 0.68 7.15 5.47
N LEU A 28 0.92 6.53 6.63
CA LEU A 28 0.69 7.17 7.91
C LEU A 28 1.58 8.41 8.08
N LEU A 29 2.86 8.31 7.72
CA LEU A 29 3.78 9.45 7.76
C LEU A 29 3.27 10.60 6.88
N LEU A 30 2.86 10.32 5.63
CA LEU A 30 2.28 11.33 4.74
C LEU A 30 1.03 11.98 5.33
N HIS A 31 0.17 11.21 6.02
CA HIS A 31 -0.99 11.76 6.71
C HIS A 31 -0.60 12.67 7.89
N VAL A 32 0.38 12.27 8.69
CA VAL A 32 0.90 13.09 9.81
C VAL A 32 1.49 14.40 9.30
N LEU A 33 2.25 14.35 8.21
CA LEU A 33 2.83 15.53 7.57
C LEU A 33 1.74 16.51 7.10
N ARG A 34 0.68 16.03 6.44
CA ARG A 34 -0.44 16.88 6.03
C ARG A 34 -1.18 17.49 7.21
N ALA A 35 -1.41 16.72 8.27
CA ALA A 35 -2.00 17.24 9.50
C ALA A 35 -1.10 18.30 10.16
N HIS A 36 0.22 18.11 10.12
CA HIS A 36 1.17 19.09 10.62
C HIS A 36 1.11 20.41 9.84
N LEU A 37 1.07 20.35 8.50
CA LEU A 37 0.86 21.54 7.68
C LEU A 37 -0.43 22.25 8.05
N GLN A 38 -1.53 21.51 8.22
CA GLN A 38 -2.82 22.08 8.62
C GLN A 38 -2.73 22.85 9.95
N MET A 39 -2.01 22.28 10.93
CA MET A 39 -1.77 22.95 12.21
C MET A 39 -0.92 24.22 12.06
N LEU A 40 0.10 24.22 11.20
CA LEU A 40 0.92 25.41 10.94
C LEU A 40 0.09 26.53 10.31
N LEU A 41 -0.77 26.19 9.34
CA LEU A 41 -1.68 27.13 8.71
C LEU A 41 -2.69 27.71 9.70
N TRP A 42 -3.29 26.86 10.55
CA TRP A 42 -4.22 27.32 11.59
C TRP A 42 -3.55 28.23 12.64
N LYS A 43 -2.33 27.92 13.06
CA LYS A 43 -1.57 28.77 13.99
C LYS A 43 -1.21 30.13 13.39
N ALA A 44 -1.16 30.23 12.07
CA ALA A 44 -0.87 31.45 11.34
C ALA A 44 -2.13 32.12 10.76
N ALA A 45 -3.34 31.67 11.13
CA ALA A 45 -4.58 32.14 10.50
C ALA A 45 -4.81 33.65 10.64
N ASP A 46 -4.37 34.25 11.76
CA ASP A 46 -4.46 35.68 12.01
C ASP A 46 -3.25 36.48 11.47
N GLN A 47 -2.27 35.80 10.90
CA GLN A 47 -1.07 36.43 10.33
C GLN A 47 -1.32 36.77 8.85
N ARG A 48 -0.83 37.95 8.43
CA ARG A 48 -0.97 38.40 7.03
C ARG A 48 -0.30 37.45 6.04
N ASP A 49 0.81 36.85 6.45
CA ASP A 49 1.56 35.88 5.67
C ASP A 49 1.71 34.56 6.43
N PRO A 50 1.51 33.40 5.77
CA PRO A 50 1.80 32.13 6.37
C PRO A 50 3.31 31.98 6.62
N ARG A 51 3.65 31.19 7.65
CA ARG A 51 5.04 30.89 8.02
C ARG A 51 5.81 30.35 6.83
N VAL A 52 7.11 30.68 6.76
CA VAL A 52 8.01 30.26 5.67
C VAL A 52 7.99 28.74 5.49
N GLU A 53 7.96 27.98 6.58
CA GLU A 53 7.83 26.52 6.54
C GLU A 53 6.58 26.02 5.81
N ALA A 54 5.45 26.72 5.86
CA ALA A 54 4.21 26.31 5.20
C ALA A 54 4.17 26.68 3.70
N ARG A 55 5.16 27.44 3.20
CA ARG A 55 5.23 27.85 1.78
C ARG A 55 5.65 26.71 0.86
N ASP A 56 6.45 25.78 1.38
CA ASP A 56 6.86 24.59 0.63
C ASP A 56 6.06 23.36 1.08
N ILE A 57 4.82 23.29 0.59
CA ILE A 57 3.87 22.22 0.93
C ILE A 57 4.33 20.84 0.46
N ALA A 58 5.32 20.75 -0.45
CA ALA A 58 5.85 19.48 -0.93
C ALA A 58 6.50 18.67 0.21
N ASN A 59 7.14 19.36 1.16
CA ASN A 59 7.71 18.76 2.37
C ASN A 59 6.65 18.14 3.30
N PHE A 60 5.36 18.42 3.06
CA PHE A 60 4.25 17.95 3.88
C PHE A 60 3.39 16.88 3.19
N GLY A 61 3.93 16.20 2.18
CA GLY A 61 3.24 15.09 1.51
C GLY A 61 2.20 15.54 0.49
N TRP A 62 2.53 16.61 -0.24
CA TRP A 62 1.80 17.10 -1.41
C TRP A 62 2.68 17.04 -2.65
N ASN A 63 2.08 16.70 -3.79
CA ASN A 63 2.71 16.80 -5.11
C ASN A 63 2.24 18.11 -5.76
N ILE A 64 3.18 18.84 -6.35
CA ILE A 64 2.94 20.09 -7.07
C ILE A 64 3.33 19.86 -8.53
N GLU A 65 2.33 19.78 -9.41
CA GLU A 65 2.52 19.60 -10.85
C GLU A 65 1.91 20.80 -11.58
N GLY A 66 2.73 21.82 -11.84
CA GLY A 66 2.25 23.09 -12.37
C GLY A 66 1.28 23.76 -11.39
N SER A 67 0.01 23.89 -11.79
CA SER A 67 -1.07 24.41 -10.93
C SER A 67 -1.83 23.34 -10.16
N ALA A 68 -1.59 22.05 -10.44
CA ALA A 68 -2.27 20.95 -9.77
C ALA A 68 -1.56 20.62 -8.45
N ILE A 69 -2.32 20.64 -7.36
CA ILE A 69 -1.87 20.20 -6.04
C ILE A 69 -2.62 18.92 -5.71
N THR A 70 -1.91 17.80 -5.58
CA THR A 70 -2.51 16.51 -5.24
C THR A 70 -1.85 15.90 -4.02
N PRO A 71 -2.58 15.15 -3.18
CA PRO A 71 -1.97 14.49 -2.04
C PRO A 71 -0.94 13.46 -2.52
N ALA A 72 0.29 13.55 -2.03
CA ALA A 72 1.29 12.53 -2.33
C ALA A 72 0.83 11.18 -1.76
N VAL A 73 1.09 10.11 -2.51
CA VAL A 73 0.81 8.73 -2.14
C VAL A 73 2.13 7.98 -2.14
N SER A 74 2.34 7.14 -1.14
CA SER A 74 3.54 6.31 -1.06
C SER A 74 3.61 5.34 -2.25
N THR A 75 4.77 5.29 -2.92
CA THR A 75 5.10 4.26 -3.92
C THR A 75 5.63 2.97 -3.29
N ALA A 76 5.85 2.96 -1.97
CA ALA A 76 6.29 1.77 -1.25
C ALA A 76 5.27 0.62 -1.41
N PRO A 77 5.74 -0.63 -1.50
CA PRO A 77 4.87 -1.78 -1.68
C PRO A 77 3.90 -1.91 -0.51
N VAL A 78 2.63 -2.24 -0.81
CA VAL A 78 1.55 -2.39 0.18
C VAL A 78 1.80 -3.52 1.18
N ALA A 79 2.60 -4.51 0.77
CA ALA A 79 3.09 -5.63 1.55
C ALA A 79 4.34 -6.23 0.87
N PRO A 80 5.16 -7.01 1.59
CA PRO A 80 6.23 -7.79 0.97
C PRO A 80 5.72 -8.71 -0.15
N GLN A 81 6.48 -8.84 -1.24
CA GLN A 81 6.05 -9.60 -2.42
C GLN A 81 5.70 -11.06 -2.07
N ALA A 82 6.49 -11.72 -1.23
CA ALA A 82 6.23 -13.09 -0.78
C ALA A 82 4.86 -13.26 -0.10
N LEU A 83 4.36 -12.22 0.58
CA LEU A 83 3.03 -12.24 1.19
C LEU A 83 1.95 -12.08 0.12
N LEU A 84 2.16 -11.18 -0.85
CA LEU A 84 1.26 -10.98 -1.99
C LEU A 84 1.10 -12.26 -2.81
N ASP A 85 2.19 -12.99 -3.04
CA ASP A 85 2.17 -14.26 -3.77
C ASP A 85 1.34 -15.32 -3.03
N ALA A 86 1.44 -15.38 -1.69
CA ALA A 86 0.68 -16.31 -0.86
C ALA A 86 -0.82 -15.99 -0.76
N VAL A 87 -1.21 -14.71 -0.83
CA VAL A 87 -2.63 -14.27 -0.76
C VAL A 87 -3.25 -14.00 -2.13
N SER A 88 -2.47 -14.03 -3.20
CA SER A 88 -2.97 -13.92 -4.57
C SER A 88 -3.95 -15.05 -4.88
N CYS A 89 -4.97 -14.79 -5.71
CA CYS A 89 -5.91 -15.85 -6.08
C CYS A 89 -5.15 -17.02 -6.70
N SER A 90 -5.65 -18.23 -6.50
CA SER A 90 -5.14 -19.47 -7.11
C SER A 90 -5.09 -19.45 -8.65
N CYS A 91 -5.49 -18.35 -9.28
CA CYS A 91 -5.35 -18.08 -10.70
C CYS A 91 -3.87 -18.08 -11.16
N THR A 92 -2.92 -17.70 -10.30
CA THR A 92 -1.47 -17.85 -10.56
C THR A 92 -0.96 -19.26 -10.27
N ALA A 93 -1.56 -19.97 -9.30
CA ALA A 93 -1.24 -21.37 -9.02
C ALA A 93 -1.66 -22.31 -10.17
N ALA A 94 -2.69 -21.96 -10.95
CA ALA A 94 -3.13 -22.72 -12.12
C ALA A 94 -2.14 -22.63 -13.31
N GLN A 95 -1.40 -21.53 -13.46
CA GLN A 95 -0.40 -21.40 -14.54
C GLN A 95 0.87 -22.23 -14.26
N ALA A 96 1.23 -22.45 -12.99
CA ALA A 96 2.33 -23.33 -12.62
C ALA A 96 2.00 -24.83 -12.77
N PHE A 97 0.72 -25.21 -12.68
CA PHE A 97 0.29 -26.60 -12.86
C PHE A 97 0.26 -27.06 -14.33
N HIS A 98 0.14 -26.15 -15.29
CA HIS A 98 0.26 -26.50 -16.72
C HIS A 98 1.70 -26.71 -17.19
N ALA A 99 2.70 -26.24 -16.44
CA ALA A 99 4.11 -26.36 -16.81
C ALA A 99 4.81 -27.63 -16.28
N ARG A 100 4.12 -28.50 -15.51
CA ARG A 100 4.75 -29.69 -14.90
C ARG A 100 4.01 -31.01 -15.15
N THR A 101 3.51 -31.24 -16.36
CA THR A 101 3.15 -32.61 -16.80
C THR A 101 3.49 -32.84 -18.26
N THR A 102 4.78 -32.92 -18.58
CA THR A 102 5.28 -33.60 -19.78
C THR A 102 6.27 -34.69 -19.38
N VAL A 103 5.78 -35.77 -18.78
CA VAL A 103 6.42 -37.09 -18.91
C VAL A 103 5.33 -38.08 -19.34
N LYS A 104 5.30 -38.34 -20.66
CA LYS A 104 4.47 -39.39 -21.26
C LYS A 104 4.89 -40.74 -20.67
N ARG A 105 4.06 -41.39 -19.84
CA ARG A 105 4.17 -42.83 -19.60
C ARG A 105 3.29 -43.56 -20.61
N GLY A 106 3.94 -44.29 -21.51
CA GLY A 106 3.32 -45.01 -22.61
C GLY A 106 2.45 -46.19 -22.16
N ARG A 107 1.41 -46.45 -22.97
CA ARG A 107 0.62 -47.68 -23.01
C ARG A 107 1.52 -48.93 -23.00
N ARG A 108 1.10 -49.95 -22.26
CA ARG A 108 1.12 -51.34 -22.71
C ARG A 108 -0.01 -52.12 -22.01
N HIS A 109 -1.07 -52.37 -22.76
CA HIS A 109 -1.95 -53.51 -22.54
C HIS A 109 -1.15 -54.77 -22.85
N LEU A 110 -1.24 -55.78 -21.98
CA LEU A 110 -0.98 -57.17 -22.34
C LEU A 110 -1.87 -58.01 -21.43
N LEU A 111 -2.88 -58.59 -22.09
CA LEU A 111 -3.65 -59.82 -21.84
C LEU A 111 -4.09 -60.12 -20.41
#